data_AF-A0A7J2Y6K5-F1
#
_entry.id   AF-A0A7J2Y6K5-F1
#
_cell.length_a   1.000
_cell.length_b   1.000
_cell.length_c   1.000
_cell.angle_alpha   90.00
_cell.angle_beta   90.00
_cell.angle_gamma   90.00
#
_symmetry.space_group_name_H-M   'P 1'
#
loop_
_entity.id
_entity.type
_entity.pdbx_description
1 polymer ?
#
loop_
_entity_poly.entity_id
_entity_poly.type
_entity_poly.pdbx_seq_one_letter_code
_entity_poly.pdbx_strand_id
1 'polypeptide(L)'
;MAHPVELLPFQQADGSLQCWTVGLIIGILVLILAILMAYQRYVAGKKPVQHLCDYCGHMVSAVSDCHHAPVREKFLHGICLECKRECRLVCSKCKRPL
;
A
#
# COMPACT_ATOMS: atom_id res chain seq x y z
N MET A 1 7.52 -40.03 -43.94
CA MET A 1 8.25 -39.02 -44.73
C MET A 1 7.35 -37.80 -44.86
N ALA A 2 7.85 -36.65 -44.38
CA ALA A 2 7.40 -35.26 -44.57
C ALA A 2 5.91 -34.90 -44.40
N HIS A 3 5.60 -34.22 -43.30
CA HIS A 3 4.47 -33.28 -43.18
C HIS A 3 4.69 -32.09 -44.12
N PRO A 4 3.66 -31.58 -44.83
CA PRO A 4 3.60 -30.18 -45.14
C PRO A 4 2.90 -29.49 -43.96
N VAL A 5 3.71 -28.96 -43.03
CA VAL A 5 3.27 -27.84 -42.20
C VAL A 5 3.09 -26.68 -43.18
N GLU A 6 1.87 -26.48 -43.65
CA GLU A 6 1.50 -25.27 -44.38
C GLU A 6 1.74 -24.09 -43.44
N LEU A 7 2.83 -23.39 -43.72
CA LEU A 7 3.20 -22.12 -43.13
C LEU A 7 2.06 -21.12 -43.38
N LEU A 8 1.41 -20.74 -42.27
CA LEU A 8 0.46 -19.64 -42.15
C LEU A 8 0.77 -18.47 -43.11
N PRO A 9 -0.13 -18.14 -44.06
CA PRO A 9 0.02 -16.97 -44.94
C PRO A 9 -0.41 -15.66 -44.24
N PHE A 10 -0.27 -15.55 -42.92
CA PHE A 10 -0.56 -14.33 -42.15
C PHE A 10 0.63 -13.36 -42.05
N GLN A 11 1.77 -13.69 -42.67
CA GLN A 11 3.07 -13.22 -42.17
C GLN A 11 3.65 -11.93 -42.78
N GLN A 12 3.09 -11.30 -43.82
CA GLN A 12 3.86 -10.24 -44.51
C GLN A 12 3.20 -8.87 -44.75
N ALA A 13 1.88 -8.71 -44.69
CA ALA A 13 1.26 -7.38 -44.82
C ALA A 13 0.22 -7.08 -43.72
N ASP A 14 -0.64 -8.05 -43.41
CA ASP A 14 -1.72 -7.84 -42.43
C ASP A 14 -1.30 -8.12 -40.97
N GLY A 15 -0.35 -9.04 -40.76
CA GLY A 15 0.14 -9.39 -39.43
C GLY A 15 0.91 -8.26 -38.73
N SER A 16 1.59 -7.39 -39.48
CA SER A 16 2.30 -6.23 -38.92
C SER A 16 1.33 -5.23 -38.28
N LEU A 17 0.28 -4.85 -39.02
CA LEU A 17 -0.71 -3.87 -38.55
C LEU A 17 -1.48 -4.41 -37.34
N GLN A 18 -1.80 -5.71 -37.34
CA GLN A 18 -2.46 -6.38 -36.22
C GLN A 18 -1.55 -6.44 -34.98
N CYS A 19 -0.28 -6.80 -35.12
CA CYS A 19 0.68 -6.79 -34.03
C CYS A 19 0.87 -5.39 -33.42
N TRP A 20 0.96 -4.36 -34.28
CA TRP A 20 1.02 -2.96 -33.83
C TRP A 20 -0.25 -2.54 -33.08
N THR A 21 -1.42 -2.92 -33.60
CA THR A 21 -2.71 -2.61 -32.96
C THR A 21 -2.81 -3.26 -31.58
N VAL A 22 -2.47 -4.55 -31.48
CA VAL A 22 -2.46 -5.27 -30.19
C VAL A 22 -1.43 -4.68 -29.24
N GLY A 23 -0.23 -4.34 -29.73
CA GLY A 23 0.81 -3.68 -28.94
C GLY A 23 0.37 -2.34 -28.38
N LEU A 24 -0.33 -1.52 -29.18
CA LEU A 24 -0.90 -0.25 -28.75
C LEU A 24 -1.96 -0.45 -27.66
N ILE A 25 -2.88 -1.40 -27.86
CA ILE A 25 -3.94 -1.70 -26.88
C ILE A 25 -3.31 -2.12 -25.55
N ILE A 26 -2.34 -3.05 -25.57
CA ILE A 26 -1.63 -3.50 -24.36
C ILE A 26 -0.91 -2.32 -23.71
N GLY A 27 -0.19 -1.50 -24.49
CA GLY A 27 0.51 -0.32 -23.98
C GLY A 27 -0.43 0.66 -23.26
N ILE A 28 -1.60 0.93 -23.84
CA ILE A 28 -2.64 1.78 -23.24
C ILE A 28 -3.17 1.16 -21.95
N LEU A 29 -3.47 -0.14 -21.94
CA LEU A 29 -3.97 -0.82 -20.73
C LEU A 29 -2.95 -0.78 -19.59
N VAL A 30 -1.67 -1.00 -19.88
CA VAL A 30 -0.59 -0.90 -18.89
C VAL A 30 -0.45 0.54 -18.38
N LEU A 31 -0.55 1.54 -19.26
CA LEU A 31 -0.50 2.94 -18.87
C LEU A 31 -1.66 3.31 -17.92
N ILE A 32 -2.89 2.90 -18.24
CA ILE A 32 -4.06 3.10 -17.39
C ILE A 32 -3.85 2.45 -16.02
N LEU A 33 -3.37 1.20 -15.99
CA LEU A 33 -3.11 0.49 -14.75
C LEU A 33 -2.06 1.22 -13.89
N ALA A 34 -0.97 1.71 -14.50
CA ALA A 34 0.06 2.47 -13.81
C ALA A 34 -0.49 3.76 -13.20
N ILE A 35 -1.32 4.50 -13.94
CA ILE A 35 -2.00 5.71 -13.45
C ILE A 35 -2.91 5.38 -12.26
N LEU A 36 -3.71 4.31 -12.36
CA LEU A 36 -4.60 3.89 -11.27
C LEU A 36 -3.82 3.47 -10.03
N MET A 37 -2.71 2.74 -10.17
CA MET A 37 -1.85 2.38 -9.04
C MET A 37 -1.22 3.62 -8.39
N ALA A 38 -0.75 4.58 -9.19
CA ALA A 38 -0.19 5.83 -8.68
C ALA A 38 -1.27 6.65 -7.93
N TYR A 39 -2.48 6.74 -8.50
CA TYR A 39 -3.62 7.40 -7.88
C TYR A 39 -4.02 6.72 -6.57
N GLN A 40 -4.11 5.39 -6.54
CA GLN A 40 -4.42 4.65 -5.33
C GLN A 40 -3.38 4.86 -4.24
N ARG A 41 -2.08 4.85 -4.57
CA ARG A 41 -1.01 5.15 -3.58
C ARG A 41 -1.11 6.57 -3.04
N TYR A 42 -1.37 7.54 -3.93
CA TYR A 42 -1.55 8.93 -3.54
C TYR A 42 -2.74 9.11 -2.60
N VAL A 43 -3.88 8.49 -2.91
CA VAL A 43 -5.09 8.57 -2.10
C VAL A 43 -4.95 7.77 -0.80
N ALA A 44 -4.35 6.58 -0.83
CA ALA A 44 -4.15 5.75 0.35
C ALA A 44 -3.25 6.44 1.39
N GLY A 45 -2.24 7.19 0.94
CA GLY A 45 -1.42 8.02 1.84
C GLY A 45 -2.16 9.21 2.45
N LYS A 46 -3.30 9.62 1.86
CA LYS A 46 -4.11 10.76 2.31
C LYS A 46 -5.36 10.37 3.08
N LYS A 47 -5.76 9.10 3.05
CA LYS A 47 -6.93 8.63 3.80
C LYS A 47 -6.55 8.56 5.28
N PRO A 48 -7.12 9.41 6.15
CA PRO A 48 -6.91 9.27 7.58
C PRO A 48 -7.46 7.91 8.00
N VAL A 49 -6.61 7.07 8.60
CA VAL A 49 -7.04 5.80 9.17
C VAL A 49 -8.02 6.15 10.29
N GLN A 50 -9.29 5.81 10.09
CA GLN A 50 -10.28 5.98 11.14
C GLN A 50 -10.07 4.89 12.19
N HIS A 51 -10.05 5.30 13.45
CA HIS A 51 -9.89 4.43 14.59
C HIS A 51 -11.22 4.33 15.33
N LEU A 52 -11.56 3.13 15.81
CA LEU A 52 -12.72 2.93 16.68
C LEU A 52 -12.38 3.46 18.07
N CYS A 53 -13.20 4.36 18.62
CA CYS A 53 -13.06 4.78 20.01
C CYS A 53 -13.62 3.69 20.95
N ASP A 54 -12.78 3.15 21.83
CA ASP A 54 -13.17 2.08 22.78
C ASP A 54 -14.22 2.53 23.83
N TYR A 55 -14.42 3.84 24.02
CA TYR A 55 -15.35 4.38 25.02
C TYR A 55 -16.76 4.59 24.49
N CYS A 56 -16.89 5.19 23.30
CA CYS A 56 -18.19 5.52 22.70
C CYS A 56 -18.56 4.66 21.49
N GLY A 57 -17.62 3.86 20.97
CA GLY A 57 -17.85 2.98 19.81
C GLY A 57 -17.95 3.72 18.47
N HIS A 58 -17.67 5.03 18.42
CA HIS A 58 -17.68 5.79 17.18
C HIS A 58 -16.33 5.76 16.46
N MET A 59 -16.37 5.72 15.13
CA MET A 59 -15.20 5.84 14.26
C MET A 59 -14.76 7.30 14.22
N VAL A 60 -13.52 7.57 14.63
CA VAL A 60 -12.95 8.91 14.72
C VAL A 60 -11.60 8.98 14.00
N SER A 61 -11.26 10.14 13.44
CA SER A 61 -9.99 10.36 12.72
C SER A 61 -8.78 10.44 13.64
N ALA A 62 -8.98 10.94 14.86
CA ALA A 62 -7.97 10.97 15.92
C ALA A 62 -8.63 10.57 17.24
N VAL A 63 -8.09 9.54 17.90
CA VAL A 63 -8.65 9.03 19.17
C VAL A 63 -8.50 10.07 20.29
N SER A 64 -7.51 10.97 20.22
CA SER A 64 -7.28 12.07 21.16
C SER A 64 -8.45 13.04 21.28
N ASP A 65 -9.15 13.26 20.16
CA ASP A 65 -10.23 14.25 20.07
C ASP A 65 -11.56 13.68 20.60
N CYS A 66 -11.63 12.35 20.74
CA CYS A 66 -12.78 11.67 21.29
C CYS A 66 -12.60 11.49 22.80
N HIS A 67 -13.47 12.11 23.60
CA HIS A 67 -13.49 12.02 25.08
C HIS A 67 -12.18 12.39 25.80
N HIS A 68 -11.22 13.07 25.14
CA HIS A 68 -9.85 13.19 25.63
C HIS A 68 -9.28 11.85 26.11
N ALA A 69 -9.61 10.78 25.38
CA ALA A 69 -9.08 9.46 25.66
C ALA A 69 -7.55 9.52 25.48
N PRO A 70 -6.75 9.14 26.50
CA PRO A 70 -5.31 9.11 26.35
C PRO A 70 -4.99 8.20 25.17
N VAL A 71 -4.35 8.75 24.14
CA VAL A 71 -3.89 7.99 22.98
C VAL A 71 -3.03 6.86 23.54
N ARG A 72 -3.58 5.64 23.58
CA ARG A 72 -2.79 4.48 23.93
C ARG A 72 -1.90 4.23 22.72
N GLU A 73 -0.78 4.93 22.68
CA GLU A 73 0.34 4.62 21.79
C GLU A 73 0.84 3.23 22.19
N LYS A 74 0.14 2.20 21.70
CA LYS A 74 0.49 0.79 21.90
C LYS A 74 1.82 0.44 21.22
N PHE A 75 2.49 1.41 20.59
CA PHE A 75 3.64 1.19 19.72
C PHE A 75 4.90 2.00 20.02
N LEU A 76 4.92 2.95 20.96
CA LEU A 76 6.20 3.54 21.40
C LEU A 76 6.89 2.60 22.41
N HIS A 77 7.37 1.47 21.88
CA HIS A 77 8.34 0.63 22.57
C HIS A 77 9.71 1.26 22.31
N GLY A 78 10.29 1.86 23.34
CA GLY A 78 11.64 2.40 23.30
C GLY A 78 12.58 1.53 24.13
N ILE A 79 13.86 1.54 23.78
CA ILE A 79 14.88 0.88 24.59
C ILE A 79 15.43 1.93 25.55
N CYS A 80 15.32 1.68 26.85
CA CYS A 80 15.92 2.57 27.85
C CYS A 80 17.44 2.58 27.69
N LEU A 81 18.05 3.76 27.54
CA LEU A 81 19.49 3.91 27.28
C LEU A 81 20.38 3.41 28.42
N GLU A 82 19.88 3.42 29.66
CA GLU A 82 20.65 2.95 30.83
C GLU A 82 20.57 1.42 30.99
N CYS A 83 19.35 0.87 31.04
CA CYS A 83 19.16 -0.54 31.37
C CYS A 83 19.03 -1.45 30.14
N LYS A 84 18.98 -0.88 28.94
CA LYS A 84 18.84 -1.56 27.64
C LYS A 84 17.66 -2.54 27.57
N ARG A 85 16.65 -2.34 28.41
CA ARG A 85 15.41 -3.11 28.38
C ARG A 85 14.36 -2.38 27.56
N GLU A 86 13.53 -3.16 26.91
CA GLU A 86 12.33 -2.65 26.25
C GLU A 86 11.41 -2.04 27.30
N CYS A 87 11.11 -0.76 27.12
CA CYS A 87 10.34 0.06 28.05
C CYS A 87 9.26 0.82 27.28
N ARG A 88 8.15 1.10 27.97
CA ARG A 88 7.18 2.09 27.51
C ARG A 88 7.75 3.50 27.67
N LEU A 89 6.93 4.51 27.42
CA LEU A 89 7.23 5.95 27.57
C LEU A 89 8.11 6.31 28.79
N VAL A 90 7.94 5.58 29.91
CA VAL A 90 8.78 5.68 31.11
C VAL A 90 9.32 4.30 31.47
N CYS A 91 10.63 4.20 31.72
CA CYS A 91 11.26 2.97 32.19
C CYS A 91 10.74 2.60 33.59
N SER A 92 10.19 1.39 33.78
CA SER A 92 9.69 0.92 35.07
C SER A 92 10.78 0.76 36.13
N LYS A 93 12.03 0.49 35.70
CA LYS A 93 13.19 0.31 36.58
C LYS A 93 13.88 1.64 36.89
N CYS A 94 14.14 2.47 35.88
CA CYS A 94 14.87 3.73 36.04
C CYS A 94 13.96 4.93 36.36
N LYS A 95 12.63 4.81 36.21
CA LYS A 95 11.63 5.88 36.37
C LYS A 95 11.93 7.15 35.57
N ARG A 96 12.59 7.01 34.42
CA ARG A 96 12.93 8.11 33.50
C ARG A 96 12.16 7.96 32.18
N PRO A 97 11.77 9.07 31.53
CA PRO A 97 11.30 9.02 30.16
C PRO A 97 12.40 8.46 29.26
N LEU A 98 11.99 7.79 28.18
CA LEU A 98 12.89 7.19 27.17
C LEU A 98 14.00 8.14 26.72
#